data_AF-A0A848CVL0-F1
#
_entry.id   AF-A0A848CVL0-F1
#
_cell.length_a   1.000
_cell.length_b   1.000
_cell.length_c   1.000
_cell.angle_alpha   90.00
_cell.angle_beta   90.00
_cell.angle_gamma   90.00
#
_symmetry.space_group_name_H-M   'P 1'
#
loop_
_entity.id
_entity.type
_entity.pdbx_description
1 polymer ?
#
loop_
_entity_poly.entity_id
_entity_poly.type
_entity_poly.pdbx_seq_one_letter_code
_entity_poly.pdbx_strand_id
1 'polypeptide(L)'
;MHTNHDFIPEAIQGAQEETVCIKVNKVFDWVTRQVDVPLISQRDVLGTVFPNCTLPVGLTTQDVANFGTVECFLSDEQGRPLDPLEEGAICCVEISQPGGRQDVQVTLPSGQVVTLQKVKVLKKGFVTVVLKVLPALCSTPIICCVTKPFQVAEKFFLCAPHGTFLQCHITDFECDAQLIFFPGTGAGGTDEFQLDISINMCQDIQMEALVKLEVLASFCQPRLELPFECPPRPFPPQCPTVFPG
;
A
#
# COMPACT_ATOMS: atom_id res chain seq x y z
N MET A 1 44.43 -50.68 -41.33
CA MET A 1 45.03 -50.18 -40.07
C MET A 1 45.16 -48.68 -40.18
N HIS A 2 44.16 -47.94 -39.74
CA HIS A 2 44.25 -46.49 -39.50
C HIS A 2 43.74 -46.28 -38.09
N THR A 3 44.60 -45.70 -37.27
CA THR A 3 44.48 -45.57 -35.81
C THR A 3 43.44 -44.51 -35.45
N ASN A 4 42.59 -44.88 -34.49
CA ASN A 4 41.61 -44.01 -33.85
C ASN A 4 42.30 -42.77 -33.26
N HIS A 5 41.82 -41.58 -33.63
CA HIS A 5 41.99 -40.41 -32.78
C HIS A 5 40.84 -40.42 -31.77
N ASP A 6 41.16 -40.90 -30.57
CA ASP A 6 40.30 -40.73 -29.41
C ASP A 6 40.10 -39.23 -29.16
N PHE A 7 38.87 -38.77 -29.40
CA PHE A 7 38.41 -37.49 -28.88
C PHE A 7 38.28 -37.66 -27.36
N ILE A 8 39.22 -37.10 -26.62
CA ILE A 8 39.11 -36.95 -25.17
C ILE A 8 38.15 -35.78 -24.95
N PRO A 9 36.93 -36.00 -24.42
CA PRO A 9 36.12 -34.87 -23.98
C PRO A 9 36.86 -34.25 -22.80
N GLU A 10 37.33 -33.02 -22.97
CA GLU A 10 37.71 -32.19 -21.84
C GLU A 10 36.53 -32.20 -20.86
N ALA A 11 36.78 -32.66 -19.64
CA ALA A 11 35.84 -32.59 -18.56
C ALA A 11 35.34 -31.15 -18.48
N ILE A 12 34.05 -30.93 -18.75
CA ILE A 12 33.40 -29.63 -18.62
C ILE A 12 33.62 -29.22 -17.16
N GLN A 13 34.55 -28.29 -16.95
CA GLN A 13 34.89 -27.79 -15.63
C GLN A 13 33.61 -27.32 -14.96
N GLY A 14 33.30 -27.96 -13.83
CA GLY A 14 32.15 -27.67 -13.01
C GLY A 14 32.08 -26.18 -12.71
N ALA A 15 30.85 -25.70 -12.51
CA ALA A 15 30.53 -24.33 -12.14
C ALA A 15 31.60 -23.76 -11.22
N GLN A 16 32.44 -22.86 -11.75
CA GLN A 16 33.50 -22.25 -10.97
C GLN A 16 32.81 -21.30 -9.98
N GLU A 17 32.77 -21.71 -8.71
CA GLU A 17 32.27 -20.86 -7.64
C GLU A 17 33.23 -19.70 -7.45
N GLU A 18 32.72 -18.49 -7.56
CA GLU A 18 33.47 -17.27 -7.28
C GLU A 18 32.81 -16.49 -6.15
N THR A 19 33.66 -15.86 -5.36
CA THR A 19 33.20 -14.96 -4.31
C THR A 19 32.93 -13.60 -4.91
N VAL A 20 31.68 -13.15 -4.84
CA VAL A 20 31.24 -11.89 -5.45
C VAL A 20 30.85 -10.90 -4.35
N CYS A 21 31.25 -9.64 -4.53
CA CYS A 21 30.86 -8.54 -3.66
C CYS A 21 29.65 -7.80 -4.26
N ILE A 22 28.53 -7.78 -3.56
CA ILE A 22 27.29 -7.11 -4.00
C ILE A 22 26.97 -5.94 -3.07
N LYS A 23 26.70 -4.77 -3.63
CA LYS A 23 26.23 -3.60 -2.89
C LYS A 23 24.71 -3.61 -2.84
N VAL A 24 24.12 -3.79 -1.66
CA VAL A 24 22.67 -3.90 -1.45
C VAL A 24 22.24 -3.28 -0.12
N ASN A 25 20.95 -2.98 0.02
CA ASN A 25 20.38 -2.68 1.32
C ASN A 25 20.21 -3.98 2.11
N LYS A 26 20.73 -4.01 3.34
CA LYS A 26 20.48 -5.08 4.30
C LYS A 26 19.43 -4.64 5.29
N VAL A 27 18.39 -5.46 5.44
CA VAL A 27 17.38 -5.32 6.50
C VAL A 27 17.97 -5.83 7.82
N PHE A 28 17.92 -5.00 8.87
CA PHE A 28 18.39 -5.32 10.21
C PHE A 28 17.27 -5.80 11.13
N ASP A 29 16.07 -5.26 10.92
CA ASP A 29 14.84 -5.67 11.59
C ASP A 29 13.66 -5.31 10.70
N TRP A 30 12.56 -6.04 10.88
CA TRP A 30 11.32 -5.84 10.16
C TRP A 30 10.14 -6.26 11.04
N VAL A 31 9.17 -5.36 11.15
CA VAL A 31 7.83 -5.67 11.67
C VAL A 31 6.75 -5.33 10.65
N THR A 32 5.80 -6.25 10.50
CA THR A 32 4.55 -6.03 9.76
C THR A 32 3.43 -5.83 10.76
N ARG A 33 2.68 -4.73 10.65
CA ARG A 33 1.48 -4.55 11.46
C ARG A 33 0.49 -3.57 10.84
N GLN A 34 -0.72 -3.59 11.35
CA GLN A 34 -1.73 -2.58 11.11
C GLN A 34 -1.49 -1.32 11.95
N VAL A 35 -1.87 -0.15 11.44
CA VAL A 35 -2.06 1.07 12.22
C VAL A 35 -3.37 1.74 11.88
N ASP A 36 -4.04 2.23 12.92
CA ASP A 36 -5.24 3.05 12.83
C ASP A 36 -4.87 4.53 13.05
N VAL A 37 -5.31 5.37 12.13
CA VAL A 37 -5.26 6.82 12.33
C VAL A 37 -6.35 7.22 13.34
N PRO A 38 -6.08 8.15 14.28
CA PRO A 38 -7.13 8.68 15.14
C PRO A 38 -8.31 9.19 14.30
N LEU A 39 -9.53 8.83 14.72
CA LEU A 39 -10.76 9.20 14.01
C LEU A 39 -10.79 10.71 13.74
N ILE A 40 -10.91 11.08 12.47
CA ILE A 40 -11.13 12.47 12.08
C ILE A 40 -12.63 12.69 12.13
N SER A 41 -13.09 13.49 13.10
CA SER A 41 -14.50 13.79 13.31
C SER A 41 -14.74 15.30 13.24
N GLN A 42 -15.68 15.71 12.39
CA GLN A 42 -16.13 17.09 12.32
C GLN A 42 -17.66 17.13 12.28
N ARG A 43 -18.27 17.81 13.25
CA ARG A 43 -19.70 18.10 13.28
C ARG A 43 -19.94 19.58 13.03
N ASP A 44 -20.76 19.89 12.03
CA ASP A 44 -21.15 21.26 11.68
C ASP A 44 -22.32 21.24 10.67
N VAL A 45 -22.78 22.41 10.22
CA VAL A 45 -23.69 22.51 9.07
C VAL A 45 -23.01 22.02 7.78
N LEU A 46 -23.82 21.56 6.81
CA LEU A 46 -23.32 20.90 5.59
C LEU A 46 -22.26 21.72 4.84
N GLY A 47 -22.46 23.04 4.71
CA GLY A 47 -21.52 23.92 4.01
C GLY A 47 -20.15 24.07 4.69
N THR A 48 -20.05 23.77 5.98
CA THR A 48 -18.78 23.78 6.72
C THR A 48 -18.10 22.40 6.68
N VAL A 49 -18.90 21.33 6.71
CA VAL A 49 -18.38 19.96 6.56
C VAL A 49 -17.86 19.72 5.14
N PHE A 50 -18.61 20.18 4.13
CA PHE A 50 -18.22 20.18 2.72
C PHE A 50 -18.20 21.62 2.19
N PRO A 51 -17.04 22.32 2.31
CA PRO A 51 -16.88 23.64 1.74
C PRO A 51 -17.16 23.63 0.23
N ASN A 52 -17.85 24.67 -0.25
CA ASN A 52 -18.33 24.78 -1.64
C ASN A 52 -19.46 23.82 -2.04
N CYS A 53 -20.03 23.07 -1.10
CA CYS A 53 -21.24 22.31 -1.36
C CYS A 53 -22.46 23.23 -1.34
N THR A 54 -23.00 23.54 -2.51
CA THR A 54 -24.25 24.28 -2.65
C THR A 54 -25.36 23.36 -3.14
N LEU A 55 -26.40 23.18 -2.32
CA LEU A 55 -27.58 22.43 -2.74
C LEU A 55 -28.41 23.26 -3.74
N PRO A 56 -28.85 22.67 -4.87
CA PRO A 56 -29.81 23.28 -5.77
C PRO A 56 -31.12 23.64 -5.07
N VAL A 57 -31.84 24.60 -5.63
CA VAL A 57 -33.18 24.99 -5.14
C VAL A 57 -34.10 23.75 -5.15
N GLY A 58 -34.77 23.50 -4.02
CA GLY A 58 -35.68 22.38 -3.86
C GLY A 58 -35.07 21.14 -3.22
N LEU A 59 -33.76 21.12 -2.96
CA LEU A 59 -33.12 20.08 -2.15
C LEU A 59 -32.81 20.57 -0.76
N THR A 60 -33.07 19.70 0.21
CA THR A 60 -32.92 19.95 1.63
C THR A 60 -31.79 19.10 2.22
N THR A 61 -31.33 19.48 3.40
CA THR A 61 -30.45 18.67 4.25
C THR A 61 -31.05 17.28 4.54
N GLN A 62 -32.36 17.18 4.67
CA GLN A 62 -33.04 15.89 4.82
C GLN A 62 -32.88 14.98 3.58
N ASP A 63 -32.88 15.56 2.37
CA ASP A 63 -32.62 14.80 1.14
C ASP A 63 -31.18 14.27 1.11
N VAL A 64 -30.21 15.07 1.58
CA VAL A 64 -28.82 14.62 1.75
C VAL A 64 -28.74 13.47 2.75
N ALA A 65 -29.47 13.54 3.87
CA ALA A 65 -29.49 12.47 4.86
C ALA A 65 -30.10 11.16 4.32
N ASN A 66 -31.10 11.26 3.44
CA ASN A 66 -31.81 10.09 2.91
C ASN A 66 -31.12 9.46 1.69
N PHE A 67 -30.46 10.28 0.85
CA PHE A 67 -29.96 9.86 -0.47
C PHE A 67 -28.47 10.14 -0.68
N GLY A 68 -27.80 10.73 0.32
CA GLY A 68 -26.36 10.99 0.28
C GLY A 68 -25.55 9.74 0.55
N THR A 69 -24.55 9.49 -0.28
CA THR A 69 -23.50 8.51 -0.04
C THR A 69 -22.16 9.21 0.03
N VAL A 70 -21.25 8.68 0.85
CA VAL A 70 -19.88 9.19 0.95
C VAL A 70 -18.90 8.12 0.52
N GLU A 71 -17.87 8.52 -0.21
CA GLU A 71 -16.72 7.71 -0.59
C GLU A 71 -15.46 8.40 -0.10
N CYS A 72 -14.46 7.64 0.35
CA CYS A 72 -13.16 8.18 0.75
C CYS A 72 -12.03 7.50 -0.01
N PHE A 73 -11.01 8.27 -0.39
CA PHE A 73 -9.79 7.75 -1.00
C PHE A 73 -8.57 8.59 -0.63
N LEU A 74 -7.38 8.00 -0.74
CA LEU A 74 -6.11 8.71 -0.57
C LEU A 74 -5.93 9.73 -1.68
N SER A 75 -5.57 10.97 -1.32
CA SER A 75 -5.38 12.04 -2.27
C SER A 75 -4.16 12.90 -1.95
N ASP A 76 -3.79 13.77 -2.89
CA ASP A 76 -2.95 14.92 -2.55
C ASP A 76 -3.77 16.02 -1.83
N GLU A 77 -3.09 17.11 -1.46
CA GLU A 77 -3.70 18.25 -0.77
C GLU A 77 -4.77 18.97 -1.61
N GLN A 78 -4.74 18.81 -2.95
CA GLN A 78 -5.73 19.38 -3.86
C GLN A 78 -6.90 18.41 -4.15
N GLY A 79 -6.92 17.26 -3.49
CA GLY A 79 -7.95 16.24 -3.63
C GLY A 79 -7.84 15.38 -4.89
N ARG A 80 -6.68 15.35 -5.53
CA ARG A 80 -6.42 14.45 -6.66
C ARG A 80 -6.09 13.05 -6.13
N PRO A 81 -6.73 11.98 -6.63
CA PRO A 81 -6.49 10.62 -6.15
C PRO A 81 -5.02 10.20 -6.30
N LEU A 82 -4.52 9.45 -5.32
CA LEU A 82 -3.22 8.78 -5.33
C LEU A 82 -3.42 7.28 -5.12
N ASP A 83 -2.52 6.47 -5.68
CA ASP A 83 -2.46 5.05 -5.35
C ASP A 83 -1.79 4.90 -3.97
N PRO A 84 -2.48 4.36 -2.95
CA PRO A 84 -1.91 4.23 -1.60
C PRO A 84 -0.73 3.27 -1.50
N LEU A 85 -0.54 2.38 -2.47
CA LEU A 85 0.56 1.42 -2.50
C LEU A 85 1.79 1.94 -3.26
N GLU A 86 1.66 3.08 -3.95
CA GLU A 86 2.76 3.73 -4.65
C GLU A 86 3.77 4.34 -3.66
N GLU A 87 5.05 4.15 -3.93
CA GLU A 87 6.12 4.66 -3.08
C GLU A 87 6.05 6.19 -2.97
N GLY A 88 5.96 6.71 -1.74
CA GLY A 88 5.89 8.13 -1.46
C GLY A 88 4.48 8.75 -1.50
N ALA A 89 3.43 7.98 -1.84
CA ALA A 89 2.04 8.46 -1.80
C ALA A 89 1.60 8.86 -0.37
N ILE A 90 2.04 8.08 0.62
CA ILE A 90 1.93 8.43 2.05
C ILE A 90 3.32 8.79 2.56
N CYS A 91 3.47 9.99 3.10
CA CYS A 91 4.74 10.41 3.67
C CYS A 91 5.01 9.64 4.97
N CYS A 92 5.98 8.73 4.95
CA CYS A 92 6.39 7.93 6.09
C CYS A 92 7.86 8.20 6.44
N VAL A 93 8.11 8.79 7.61
CA VAL A 93 9.46 9.26 7.99
C VAL A 93 9.79 8.95 9.44
N GLU A 94 11.07 8.72 9.72
CA GLU A 94 11.57 8.65 11.09
C GLU A 94 11.57 10.05 11.72
N ILE A 95 10.96 10.18 12.89
CA ILE A 95 11.00 11.39 13.69
C ILE A 95 12.36 11.45 14.39
N SER A 96 13.15 12.48 14.08
CA SER A 96 14.42 12.74 14.76
C SER A 96 14.19 12.94 16.26
N GLN A 97 14.95 12.20 17.07
CA GLN A 97 14.86 12.23 18.53
C GLN A 97 16.04 13.00 19.12
N PRO A 98 15.82 13.91 20.09
CA PRO A 98 16.92 14.55 20.81
C PRO A 98 17.81 13.49 21.46
N GLY A 99 19.11 13.52 21.16
CA GLY A 99 20.08 12.53 21.65
C GLY A 99 20.11 11.22 20.86
N GLY A 100 19.40 11.12 19.73
CA GLY A 100 19.35 9.92 18.90
C GLY A 100 18.32 8.89 19.36
N ARG A 101 18.45 7.67 18.81
CA ARG A 101 17.56 6.56 19.18
C ARG A 101 17.90 6.10 20.61
N GLN A 102 16.86 5.81 21.40
CA GLN A 102 17.02 5.33 22.78
C GLN A 102 17.13 3.81 22.78
N ASP A 103 18.18 3.27 23.40
CA ASP A 103 18.32 1.83 23.64
C ASP A 103 17.37 1.35 24.76
N VAL A 104 16.81 0.16 24.55
CA VAL A 104 15.91 -0.54 25.49
C VAL A 104 16.33 -1.99 25.56
N GLN A 105 16.50 -2.51 26.77
CA GLN A 105 16.77 -3.93 27.01
C GLN A 105 15.45 -4.70 27.05
N VAL A 106 15.35 -5.74 26.23
CA VAL A 106 14.18 -6.62 26.15
C VAL A 106 14.62 -8.06 26.40
N THR A 107 13.92 -8.76 27.29
CA THR A 107 14.14 -10.18 27.54
C THR A 107 13.28 -10.99 26.59
N LEU A 108 13.92 -11.77 25.71
CA LEU A 108 13.26 -12.69 24.79
C LEU A 108 12.63 -13.87 25.56
N PRO A 109 11.67 -14.60 24.96
CA PRO A 109 11.11 -15.83 25.56
C PRO A 109 12.17 -16.89 25.90
N SER A 110 13.33 -16.85 25.24
CA SER A 110 14.49 -17.70 25.52
C SER A 110 15.24 -17.34 26.81
N GLY A 111 14.91 -16.22 27.46
CA GLY A 111 15.64 -15.67 28.61
C GLY A 111 16.85 -14.80 28.21
N GLN A 112 17.18 -14.71 26.92
CA GLN A 112 18.24 -13.84 26.42
C GLN A 112 17.80 -12.37 26.49
N VAL A 113 18.70 -11.50 26.94
CA VAL A 113 18.51 -10.05 26.90
C VAL A 113 19.10 -9.50 25.61
N VAL A 114 18.28 -8.77 24.84
CA VAL A 114 18.69 -8.08 23.61
C VAL A 114 18.45 -6.58 23.74
N THR A 115 19.29 -5.78 23.08
CA THR A 115 19.13 -4.33 23.02
C THR A 115 18.43 -3.95 21.73
N LEU A 116 17.28 -3.29 21.85
CA LEU A 116 16.53 -2.72 20.74
C LEU A 116 16.54 -1.20 20.84
N GLN A 117 16.38 -0.52 19.72
CA GLN A 117 16.26 0.93 19.64
C GLN A 117 14.81 1.36 19.49
N LYS A 118 14.43 2.40 20.22
CA LYS A 118 13.15 3.08 20.03
C LYS A 118 13.18 3.93 18.76
N VAL A 119 12.41 3.53 17.75
CA VAL A 119 12.21 4.25 16.49
C VAL A 119 10.82 4.89 16.51
N LYS A 120 10.75 6.21 16.27
CA LYS A 120 9.49 6.94 16.16
C LYS A 120 9.21 7.20 14.69
N VAL A 121 8.04 6.82 14.20
CA VAL A 121 7.67 6.96 12.79
C VAL A 121 6.46 7.87 12.68
N LEU A 122 6.53 8.89 11.82
CA LEU A 122 5.40 9.74 11.46
C LEU A 122 4.90 9.32 10.09
N LYS A 123 3.60 9.09 9.99
CA LYS A 123 2.88 8.97 8.72
C LYS A 123 1.96 10.17 8.57
N LYS A 124 1.92 10.76 7.38
CA LYS A 124 1.01 11.84 7.05
C LYS A 124 0.62 11.81 5.58
N GLY A 125 -0.56 12.32 5.29
CA GLY A 125 -1.10 12.43 3.95
C GLY A 125 -2.42 13.19 3.96
N PHE A 126 -3.14 13.09 2.86
CA PHE A 126 -4.47 13.66 2.73
C PHE A 126 -5.43 12.58 2.23
N VAL A 127 -6.67 12.66 2.66
CA VAL A 127 -7.76 11.88 2.09
C VAL A 127 -8.84 12.83 1.60
N THR A 128 -9.52 12.45 0.54
CA THR A 128 -10.67 13.20 0.02
C THR A 128 -11.93 12.39 0.19
N VAL A 129 -12.92 13.02 0.81
CA VAL A 129 -14.27 12.48 0.94
C VAL A 129 -15.15 13.12 -0.12
N VAL A 130 -15.86 12.30 -0.87
CA VAL A 130 -16.81 12.70 -1.91
C VAL A 130 -18.22 12.36 -1.44
N LEU A 131 -19.02 13.38 -1.17
CA LEU A 131 -20.46 13.26 -1.00
C LEU A 131 -21.12 13.25 -2.37
N LYS A 132 -21.83 12.16 -2.68
CA LYS A 132 -22.72 12.07 -3.84
C LYS A 132 -24.14 12.06 -3.34
N VAL A 133 -24.97 12.98 -3.83
CA VAL A 133 -26.41 12.97 -3.57
C VAL A 133 -27.09 12.63 -4.89
N LEU A 134 -27.88 11.55 -4.90
CA LEU A 134 -28.69 11.13 -6.05
C LEU A 134 -30.14 11.52 -5.77
N PRO A 135 -30.60 12.72 -6.17
CA PRO A 135 -31.95 13.12 -5.84
C PRO A 135 -32.92 12.38 -6.75
N ALA A 136 -34.03 11.87 -6.19
CA ALA A 136 -35.12 11.34 -7.01
C ALA A 136 -35.72 12.41 -7.97
N LEU A 137 -35.43 13.70 -7.72
CA LEU A 137 -35.99 14.86 -8.39
C LEU A 137 -35.03 15.56 -9.38
N CYS A 138 -33.75 15.17 -9.47
CA CYS A 138 -32.77 15.80 -10.38
C CYS A 138 -32.16 14.76 -11.32
N SER A 139 -31.93 15.14 -12.57
CA SER A 139 -31.28 14.29 -13.58
C SER A 139 -29.76 14.20 -13.43
N THR A 140 -29.15 15.06 -12.61
CA THR A 140 -27.69 15.13 -12.40
C THR A 140 -27.34 14.94 -10.92
N PRO A 141 -26.37 14.08 -10.59
CA PRO A 141 -25.89 13.91 -9.22
C PRO A 141 -25.21 15.18 -8.72
N ILE A 142 -25.43 15.52 -7.46
CA ILE A 142 -24.65 16.56 -6.78
C ILE A 142 -23.41 15.89 -6.21
N ILE A 143 -22.25 16.49 -6.46
CA ILE A 143 -20.96 15.99 -6.01
C ILE A 143 -20.29 17.10 -5.20
N CYS A 144 -20.02 16.83 -3.93
CA CYS A 144 -19.32 17.73 -3.03
C CYS A 144 -18.07 17.02 -2.49
N CYS A 145 -16.94 17.72 -2.44
CA CYS A 145 -15.68 17.13 -2.01
C CYS A 145 -15.09 17.91 -0.83
N VAL A 146 -14.47 17.20 0.10
CA VAL A 146 -13.63 17.81 1.14
C VAL A 146 -12.36 17.00 1.32
N THR A 147 -11.22 17.68 1.31
CA THR A 147 -9.92 17.08 1.56
C THR A 147 -9.52 17.33 3.01
N LYS A 148 -9.13 16.26 3.73
CA LYS A 148 -8.70 16.31 5.13
C LYS A 148 -7.28 15.79 5.27
N PRO A 149 -6.38 16.51 5.96
CA PRO A 149 -5.08 15.97 6.31
C PRO A 149 -5.25 14.89 7.39
N PHE A 150 -4.40 13.88 7.35
CA PHE A 150 -4.26 12.91 8.43
C PHE A 150 -2.80 12.79 8.86
N GLN A 151 -2.61 12.40 10.11
CA GLN A 151 -1.29 12.04 10.62
C GLN A 151 -1.40 11.05 11.77
N VAL A 152 -0.43 10.12 11.84
CA VAL A 152 -0.29 9.19 12.97
C VAL A 152 1.18 9.02 13.29
N ALA A 153 1.50 9.02 14.58
CA ALA A 153 2.84 8.80 15.08
C ALA A 153 2.90 7.48 15.85
N GLU A 154 3.82 6.60 15.43
CA GLU A 154 4.00 5.29 16.02
C GLU A 154 5.36 5.15 16.70
N LYS A 155 5.42 4.20 17.63
CA LYS A 155 6.66 3.79 18.30
C LYS A 155 6.91 2.33 17.99
N PHE A 156 8.15 2.04 17.62
CA PHE A 156 8.67 0.70 17.39
C PHE A 156 9.92 0.50 18.24
N PHE A 157 10.16 -0.75 18.62
CA PHE A 157 11.41 -1.18 19.24
C PHE A 157 12.04 -2.17 18.27
N LEU A 158 13.10 -1.74 17.57
CA LEU A 158 13.70 -2.46 16.45
C LEU A 158 15.22 -2.53 16.63
N CYS A 159 15.86 -3.52 16.03
CA CYS A 159 17.29 -3.50 15.78
C CYS A 159 17.60 -2.41 14.72
N ALA A 160 17.92 -1.22 15.20
CA ALA A 160 18.13 -0.01 14.41
C ALA A 160 19.48 0.64 14.76
N PRO A 161 20.62 -0.03 14.49
CA PRO A 161 21.94 0.51 14.79
C PRO A 161 22.23 1.82 14.04
N HIS A 162 23.23 2.56 14.51
CA HIS A 162 23.65 3.79 13.85
C HIS A 162 24.03 3.54 12.39
N GLY A 163 23.58 4.42 11.49
CA GLY A 163 23.79 4.30 10.04
C GLY A 163 22.66 3.58 9.30
N THR A 164 21.65 3.05 10.00
CA THR A 164 20.43 2.57 9.35
C THR A 164 19.41 3.68 9.12
N PHE A 165 18.60 3.52 8.09
CA PHE A 165 17.45 4.37 7.76
C PHE A 165 16.16 3.56 7.76
N LEU A 166 15.05 4.24 8.04
CA LEU A 166 13.71 3.67 8.00
C LEU A 166 13.29 3.40 6.55
N GLN A 167 12.77 2.21 6.28
CA GLN A 167 11.96 1.92 5.11
C GLN A 167 10.55 1.56 5.55
N CYS A 168 9.57 2.09 4.82
CA CYS A 168 8.16 2.01 5.18
C CYS A 168 7.35 1.73 3.91
N HIS A 169 6.81 0.53 3.85
CA HIS A 169 6.01 0.10 2.71
C HIS A 169 4.57 -0.12 3.17
N ILE A 170 3.63 0.59 2.56
CA ILE A 170 2.20 0.37 2.77
C ILE A 170 1.76 -0.79 1.88
N THR A 171 1.18 -1.81 2.50
CA THR A 171 0.75 -3.03 1.81
C THR A 171 -0.77 -3.13 1.68
N ASP A 172 -1.50 -2.37 2.50
CA ASP A 172 -2.95 -2.22 2.40
C ASP A 172 -3.37 -0.86 2.96
N PHE A 173 -4.45 -0.30 2.42
CA PHE A 173 -5.00 0.99 2.85
C PHE A 173 -6.51 1.03 2.67
N GLU A 174 -7.20 1.36 3.77
CA GLU A 174 -8.65 1.52 3.80
C GLU A 174 -9.00 2.91 4.33
N CYS A 175 -9.91 3.60 3.65
CA CYS A 175 -10.51 4.82 4.14
C CYS A 175 -12.03 4.70 4.10
N ASP A 176 -12.64 4.76 5.27
CA ASP A 176 -14.09 4.75 5.44
C ASP A 176 -14.56 6.11 5.93
N ALA A 177 -15.52 6.68 5.21
CA ALA A 177 -16.21 7.89 5.64
C ALA A 177 -17.67 7.58 6.01
N GLN A 178 -18.16 8.23 7.05
CA GLN A 178 -19.56 8.18 7.46
C GLN A 178 -20.10 9.60 7.61
N LEU A 179 -21.30 9.83 7.10
CA LEU A 179 -22.01 11.09 7.24
C LEU A 179 -23.26 10.85 8.08
N ILE A 180 -23.27 11.40 9.30
CA ILE A 180 -24.33 11.20 10.28
C ILE A 180 -25.14 12.49 10.38
N PHE A 181 -26.45 12.39 10.25
CA PHE A 181 -27.36 13.54 10.25
C PHE A 181 -27.94 13.82 11.65
N PHE A 182 -27.93 15.09 12.05
CA PHE A 182 -28.48 15.59 13.31
C PHE A 182 -29.47 16.74 13.04
N PRO A 183 -30.78 16.44 12.94
CA PRO A 183 -31.78 17.45 12.63
C PRO A 183 -31.99 18.40 13.81
N GLY A 184 -32.00 19.71 13.54
CA GLY A 184 -32.33 20.75 14.52
C GLY A 184 -31.40 20.88 15.74
N THR A 185 -30.18 20.32 15.69
CA THR A 185 -29.24 20.36 16.83
C THR A 185 -28.33 21.59 16.84
N GLY A 186 -28.20 22.28 15.70
CA GLY A 186 -27.33 23.44 15.55
C GLY A 186 -27.92 24.73 16.10
N ALA A 187 -27.13 25.80 16.04
CA ALA A 187 -27.52 27.13 16.53
C ALA A 187 -28.78 27.64 15.79
N GLY A 188 -29.82 27.98 16.55
CA GLY A 188 -31.10 28.42 15.97
C GLY A 188 -31.96 27.28 15.40
N GLY A 189 -31.65 26.02 15.72
CA GLY A 189 -32.39 24.85 15.25
C GLY A 189 -32.05 24.46 13.82
N THR A 190 -30.85 24.79 13.35
CA THR A 190 -30.34 24.34 12.05
C THR A 190 -29.93 22.88 12.10
N ASP A 191 -30.04 22.20 10.96
CA ASP A 191 -29.54 20.83 10.84
C ASP A 191 -28.01 20.78 10.73
N GLU A 192 -27.41 19.78 11.38
CA GLU A 192 -25.97 19.52 11.35
C GLU A 192 -25.68 18.12 10.81
N PHE A 193 -24.45 17.96 10.32
CA PHE A 193 -23.89 16.69 9.91
C PHE A 193 -22.57 16.45 10.65
N GLN A 194 -22.33 15.20 11.04
CA GLN A 194 -21.03 14.74 11.50
C GLN A 194 -20.39 13.90 10.40
N LEU A 195 -19.24 14.35 9.91
CA LEU A 195 -18.36 13.56 9.05
C LEU A 195 -17.31 12.89 9.92
N ASP A 196 -17.36 11.57 9.95
CA ASP A 196 -16.36 10.71 10.60
C ASP A 196 -15.55 10.00 9.52
N ILE A 197 -14.22 10.06 9.61
CA ILE A 197 -13.30 9.40 8.70
C ILE A 197 -12.38 8.48 9.50
N SER A 198 -12.46 7.19 9.19
CA SER A 198 -11.58 6.15 9.70
C SER A 198 -10.57 5.79 8.63
N ILE A 199 -9.29 5.72 9.01
CA ILE A 199 -8.21 5.33 8.09
C ILE A 199 -7.42 4.22 8.75
N ASN A 200 -7.28 3.12 8.02
CA ASN A 200 -6.50 1.97 8.41
C ASN A 200 -5.44 1.68 7.35
N MET A 201 -4.26 1.23 7.77
CA MET A 201 -3.25 0.77 6.83
C MET A 201 -2.43 -0.39 7.39
N CYS A 202 -2.14 -1.38 6.53
CA CYS A 202 -1.13 -2.39 6.78
C CYS A 202 0.22 -1.90 6.24
N GLN A 203 1.27 -2.22 6.98
CA GLN A 203 2.60 -1.67 6.69
C GLN A 203 3.71 -2.64 7.09
N ASP A 204 4.79 -2.54 6.33
CA ASP A 204 6.09 -3.09 6.65
C ASP A 204 7.04 -1.98 7.06
N ILE A 205 7.50 -2.06 8.30
CA ILE A 205 8.49 -1.14 8.86
C ILE A 205 9.81 -1.85 9.01
N GLN A 206 10.81 -1.35 8.29
CA GLN A 206 12.14 -1.96 8.20
C GLN A 206 13.21 -0.95 8.56
N MET A 207 14.30 -1.46 9.15
CA MET A 207 15.52 -0.68 9.34
C MET A 207 16.59 -1.22 8.41
N GLU A 208 17.06 -0.39 7.48
CA GLU A 208 18.01 -0.81 6.44
C GLU A 208 19.32 -0.04 6.51
N ALA A 209 20.41 -0.64 6.05
CA ALA A 209 21.60 0.11 5.65
C ALA A 209 22.21 -0.45 4.37
N LEU A 210 22.81 0.44 3.58
CA LEU A 210 23.55 0.07 2.38
C LEU A 210 24.88 -0.59 2.77
N VAL A 211 25.02 -1.87 2.46
CA VAL A 211 26.19 -2.69 2.80
C VAL A 211 26.82 -3.29 1.55
N LYS A 212 28.02 -3.84 1.71
CA LYS A 212 28.65 -4.73 0.72
C LYS A 212 28.63 -6.14 1.29
N LEU A 213 27.89 -7.03 0.65
CA LEU A 213 27.82 -8.44 1.01
C LEU A 213 28.80 -9.23 0.17
N GLU A 214 29.50 -10.15 0.80
CA GLU A 214 30.30 -11.16 0.14
C GLU A 214 29.46 -12.44 0.05
N VAL A 215 29.20 -12.91 -1.17
CA VAL A 215 28.39 -14.12 -1.42
C VAL A 215 29.15 -15.08 -2.32
N LEU A 216 28.98 -16.37 -2.07
CA LEU A 216 29.44 -17.41 -2.97
C LEU A 216 28.40 -17.55 -4.09
N ALA A 217 28.80 -17.27 -5.33
CA ALA A 217 27.92 -17.36 -6.49
C ALA A 217 28.55 -18.24 -7.57
N SER A 218 27.70 -18.76 -8.45
CA SER A 218 28.10 -19.55 -9.61
C SER A 218 27.44 -19.02 -10.87
N PHE A 219 28.12 -19.16 -12.00
CA PHE A 219 27.57 -18.76 -13.30
C PHE A 219 26.34 -19.61 -13.64
N CYS A 220 25.20 -18.96 -13.86
CA CYS A 220 24.01 -19.63 -14.40
C CYS A 220 24.24 -19.99 -15.88
N GLN A 221 24.10 -21.26 -16.24
CA GLN A 221 24.01 -21.68 -17.64
C GLN A 221 22.53 -21.79 -18.06
N PRO A 222 22.18 -21.40 -19.31
CA PRO A 222 20.83 -21.59 -19.82
C PRO A 222 20.46 -23.08 -19.79
N ARG A 223 19.28 -23.41 -19.28
CA ARG A 223 18.74 -24.78 -19.33
C ARG A 223 18.54 -25.21 -20.78
N LEU A 224 18.77 -26.49 -21.07
CA LEU A 224 18.42 -27.07 -22.38
C LEU A 224 16.90 -26.92 -22.62
N GLU A 225 16.51 -26.68 -23.87
CA GLU A 225 15.11 -26.67 -24.27
C GLU A 225 14.47 -28.03 -23.93
N LEU A 226 13.35 -27.99 -23.19
CA LEU A 226 12.59 -29.20 -22.91
C LEU A 226 11.81 -29.56 -24.17
N PRO A 227 11.86 -30.82 -24.66
CA PRO A 227 11.06 -31.21 -25.81
C PRO A 227 9.58 -31.04 -25.46
N PHE A 228 8.92 -30.09 -26.11
CA PHE A 228 7.47 -29.93 -26.08
C PHE A 228 6.88 -30.66 -27.27
N GLU A 229 6.18 -31.77 -27.02
CA GLU A 229 5.36 -32.41 -28.04
C GLU A 229 4.02 -31.68 -28.13
N CYS A 230 3.80 -30.94 -29.23
CA CYS A 230 2.48 -30.39 -29.55
C CYS A 230 1.46 -31.54 -29.65
N PRO A 231 0.29 -31.46 -29.01
CA PRO A 231 -0.77 -32.45 -29.21
C PRO A 231 -1.06 -32.60 -30.71
N PRO A 232 -1.19 -33.83 -31.24
CA PRO A 232 -1.52 -34.02 -32.63
C PRO A 232 -2.84 -33.31 -32.93
N ARG A 233 -2.84 -32.43 -33.93
CA ARG A 233 -4.07 -31.74 -34.37
C ARG A 233 -5.08 -32.80 -34.80
N PRO A 234 -6.28 -32.89 -34.19
CA PRO A 234 -7.32 -33.74 -34.71
C PRO A 234 -7.68 -33.25 -36.11
N PHE A 235 -7.49 -34.10 -37.12
CA PHE A 235 -8.06 -33.83 -38.44
C PHE A 235 -9.58 -33.88 -38.29
N PRO A 236 -10.30 -32.80 -38.66
CA PRO A 236 -11.75 -32.86 -38.65
C PRO A 236 -12.20 -33.96 -39.63
N PRO A 237 -13.23 -34.75 -39.28
CA PRO A 237 -13.75 -35.77 -40.17
C PRO A 237 -14.13 -35.12 -41.51
N GLN A 238 -13.62 -35.68 -42.62
CA GLN A 238 -14.05 -35.26 -43.95
C GLN A 238 -15.55 -35.51 -44.07
N CYS A 239 -16.30 -34.46 -44.41
CA CYS A 239 -17.73 -34.59 -44.65
C CYS A 239 -17.98 -35.63 -45.75
N PRO A 240 -18.97 -36.53 -45.60
CA PRO A 240 -19.35 -37.43 -46.67
C PRO A 240 -19.71 -36.63 -47.93
N THR A 241 -19.30 -37.13 -49.09
CA THR A 241 -19.47 -36.52 -50.42
C THR A 241 -20.92 -36.09 -50.66
N VAL A 242 -21.22 -34.79 -50.51
CA VAL A 242 -22.59 -34.26 -50.65
C VAL A 242 -23.00 -34.05 -52.11
N PHE A 243 -22.14 -34.28 -53.11
CA PHE A 243 -22.56 -34.21 -54.51
C PHE A 243 -21.97 -35.34 -55.39
N PRO A 244 -22.83 -36.06 -56.15
CA PRO A 244 -22.43 -36.96 -57.21
C PRO A 244 -22.33 -36.20 -58.55
N GLY A 245 -21.13 -36.14 -59.13
CA GLY A 245 -20.92 -35.68 -60.52
C GLY A 245 -21.05 -34.18 -60.74
#